data_AF-A0A852WGL7-F1
#
_entry.id   AF-A0A852WGL7-F1
#
_cell.length_a   1.000
_cell.length_b   1.000
_cell.length_c   1.000
_cell.angle_alpha   90.00
_cell.angle_beta   90.00
_cell.angle_gamma   90.00
#
_symmetry.space_group_name_H-M   'P 1'
#
loop_
_entity.id
_entity.type
_entity.pdbx_description
1 polymer ?
#
loop_
_entity_poly.entity_id
_entity_poly.type
_entity_poly.pdbx_seq_one_letter_code
_entity_poly.pdbx_strand_id
1 'polypeptide(L)'
;MTSRSLYAVPLLCAVLASACGGGQPDSPAKGGPGAGAASASATSTSATSAPTSPTPSTTPSASASPTSRATPSASVTPTPATRHTSAAGTSSSATSLAPVASAGAEPTVRFPKNDPAVGSGANATIGRVPDGVWKAMVGYSWTSGCPVGRSQLRYVRVNFWGFDGKRSRGSVVVNASIAGAAAAALSQLYDLRFRIRQMRPMDSSWGRNPKGPGANDYAAMAADNTSAFNCRYVGGQEASKVYSKHAYGTAIDVNDFENPYVADNGTVYPDRYWLSRRGPAPGVFSSSGSAAVRAFTSQGLRWGGLWGPPDYQHFDR
;
A
#
# COMPACT_ATOMS: atom_id res chain seq x y z
N MET A 1 19.85 7.23 55.89
CA MET A 1 21.27 6.89 56.16
C MET A 1 21.37 5.38 56.30
N THR A 2 21.93 4.67 55.32
CA THR A 2 22.63 3.38 55.52
C THR A 2 23.37 2.98 54.23
N SER A 3 24.52 2.37 54.44
CA SER A 3 25.64 2.06 53.55
C SER A 3 25.38 1.59 52.11
N ARG A 4 26.29 2.04 51.22
CA ARG A 4 26.67 1.35 49.98
C ARG A 4 27.33 0.00 50.30
N SER A 5 27.21 -0.97 49.39
CA SER A 5 28.28 -1.95 49.12
C SER A 5 28.35 -2.22 47.61
N LEU A 6 29.52 -1.98 47.04
CA LEU A 6 29.89 -2.39 45.69
C LEU A 6 30.49 -3.79 45.76
N TYR A 7 30.14 -4.67 44.81
CA TYR A 7 30.93 -5.85 44.53
C TYR A 7 31.29 -5.89 43.04
N ALA A 8 32.60 -5.82 42.77
CA ALA A 8 33.19 -6.07 41.47
C ALA A 8 33.85 -7.45 41.50
N VAL A 9 33.65 -8.24 40.45
CA VAL A 9 34.28 -9.56 40.22
C VAL A 9 34.65 -9.62 38.72
N PRO A 10 35.81 -10.18 38.34
CA PRO A 10 36.65 -9.48 37.34
C PRO A 10 36.56 -9.99 35.90
N LEU A 11 37.15 -9.17 35.03
CA LEU A 11 37.54 -9.49 33.66
C LEU A 11 38.50 -10.71 33.63
N LEU A 12 38.26 -11.67 32.74
CA LEU A 12 39.25 -12.73 32.45
C LEU A 12 39.75 -12.57 31.01
N CYS A 13 40.98 -12.11 30.85
CA CYS A 13 41.69 -12.14 29.56
C CYS A 13 42.23 -13.54 29.31
N ALA A 14 41.96 -14.11 28.13
CA ALA A 14 42.67 -15.26 27.60
C ALA A 14 43.46 -14.82 26.36
N VAL A 15 44.78 -14.67 26.52
CA VAL A 15 45.73 -14.48 25.42
C VAL A 15 46.43 -15.81 25.18
N LEU A 16 46.36 -16.32 23.94
CA LEU A 16 47.23 -17.39 23.47
C LEU A 16 47.76 -17.01 22.09
N ALA A 17 49.08 -16.91 21.97
CA ALA A 17 49.78 -16.63 20.74
C ALA A 17 51.07 -17.45 20.69
N SER A 18 51.19 -18.33 19.69
CA SER A 18 52.42 -18.89 19.10
C SER A 18 52.02 -19.97 18.07
N ALA A 19 52.76 -20.32 17.02
CA ALA A 19 53.54 -19.56 16.02
C ALA A 19 54.30 -20.58 15.11
N CYS A 20 54.48 -20.22 13.83
CA CYS A 20 55.50 -20.71 12.88
C CYS A 20 55.39 -22.11 12.20
N GLY A 21 55.79 -22.14 10.93
CA GLY A 21 55.96 -23.31 10.04
C GLY A 21 54.88 -23.43 8.94
N GLY A 22 55.12 -23.26 7.64
CA GLY A 22 56.34 -22.95 6.88
C GLY A 22 56.74 -24.09 5.92
N GLY A 23 56.32 -24.03 4.64
CA GLY A 23 56.75 -25.00 3.61
C GLY A 23 55.88 -25.11 2.33
N GLN A 24 56.36 -24.48 1.26
CA GLN A 24 56.20 -24.89 -0.15
C GLN A 24 57.64 -25.06 -0.71
N PRO A 25 57.90 -25.61 -1.92
CA PRO A 25 56.99 -25.97 -3.02
C PRO A 25 57.23 -27.40 -3.61
N ASP A 26 56.44 -27.81 -4.62
CA ASP A 26 56.94 -28.10 -5.98
C ASP A 26 55.93 -28.86 -6.88
N SER A 27 56.03 -28.62 -8.19
CA SER A 27 55.37 -29.33 -9.29
C SER A 27 56.46 -29.66 -10.33
N PRO A 28 56.34 -30.69 -11.21
CA PRO A 28 55.52 -30.60 -12.45
C PRO A 28 54.92 -32.00 -12.84
N ALA A 29 54.36 -32.32 -14.02
CA ALA A 29 54.39 -31.70 -15.35
C ALA A 29 53.23 -32.14 -16.31
N LYS A 30 52.91 -31.25 -17.26
CA LYS A 30 52.62 -31.45 -18.71
C LYS A 30 51.79 -32.67 -19.23
N GLY A 31 50.80 -32.37 -20.08
CA GLY A 31 50.28 -33.28 -21.12
C GLY A 31 49.21 -32.61 -22.00
N GLY A 32 49.50 -32.38 -23.28
CA GLY A 32 48.67 -31.60 -24.22
C GLY A 32 47.64 -32.40 -25.05
N PRO A 33 47.04 -31.77 -26.09
CA PRO A 33 45.68 -32.08 -26.55
C PRO A 33 45.59 -33.03 -27.75
N GLY A 34 44.39 -33.61 -27.96
CA GLY A 34 44.05 -34.40 -29.15
C GLY A 34 42.63 -34.09 -29.64
N ALA A 35 42.47 -34.00 -30.96
CA ALA A 35 41.20 -33.72 -31.64
C ALA A 35 40.78 -34.87 -32.57
N GLY A 36 39.48 -34.92 -32.87
CA GLY A 36 38.85 -35.79 -33.87
C GLY A 36 37.72 -36.65 -33.30
N ALA A 37 36.70 -37.08 -34.02
CA ALA A 37 36.12 -36.71 -35.31
C ALA A 37 34.89 -37.64 -35.53
N ALA A 38 33.75 -37.06 -35.93
CA ALA A 38 32.61 -37.63 -36.70
C ALA A 38 32.13 -39.10 -36.57
N SER A 39 30.84 -39.28 -36.23
CA SER A 39 29.77 -39.90 -37.05
C SER A 39 28.43 -39.81 -36.27
N ALA A 40 27.33 -39.20 -36.77
CA ALA A 40 26.33 -39.75 -37.71
C ALA A 40 25.66 -41.06 -37.19
N SER A 41 24.35 -41.22 -37.00
CA SER A 41 23.13 -40.41 -37.27
C SER A 41 22.01 -40.83 -36.25
N ALA A 42 20.69 -40.54 -36.30
CA ALA A 42 19.81 -39.96 -37.33
C ALA A 42 18.50 -39.32 -36.78
N THR A 43 18.01 -38.32 -37.52
CA THR A 43 16.60 -37.99 -37.87
C THR A 43 15.41 -38.34 -36.96
N SER A 44 14.71 -37.30 -36.48
CA SER A 44 13.26 -37.14 -36.77
C SER A 44 12.84 -35.66 -36.79
N THR A 45 12.14 -35.27 -37.86
CA THR A 45 11.71 -33.89 -38.14
C THR A 45 10.21 -33.74 -37.97
N SER A 46 9.74 -32.63 -37.41
CA SER A 46 8.53 -31.88 -37.79
C SER A 46 8.29 -30.74 -36.80
N ALA A 47 7.75 -29.58 -37.13
CA ALA A 47 7.61 -28.78 -38.35
C ALA A 47 6.86 -27.52 -37.89
N THR A 48 7.39 -26.34 -38.16
CA THR A 48 6.82 -25.04 -37.76
C THR A 48 5.47 -24.76 -38.43
N SER A 49 4.51 -24.13 -37.74
CA SER A 49 3.47 -23.31 -38.40
C SER A 49 2.74 -22.35 -37.47
N ALA A 50 2.92 -21.06 -37.77
CA ALA A 50 2.06 -19.91 -37.45
C ALA A 50 2.44 -18.81 -38.48
N PRO A 51 1.67 -17.70 -38.67
CA PRO A 51 0.36 -17.35 -38.09
C PRO A 51 -0.69 -16.96 -39.16
N THR A 52 -1.93 -16.67 -38.77
CA THR A 52 -2.84 -15.79 -39.54
C THR A 52 -3.85 -15.07 -38.64
N SER A 53 -3.99 -13.76 -38.85
CA SER A 53 -5.06 -12.92 -38.28
C SER A 53 -6.20 -12.74 -39.29
N PRO A 54 -7.41 -12.40 -38.84
CA PRO A 54 -8.38 -11.70 -39.68
C PRO A 54 -8.71 -10.29 -39.13
N THR A 55 -8.75 -9.31 -40.03
CA THR A 55 -9.25 -7.93 -39.84
C THR A 55 -10.76 -7.86 -40.23
N PRO A 56 -11.46 -6.70 -40.13
CA PRO A 56 -12.88 -6.70 -39.74
C PRO A 56 -13.88 -6.56 -40.90
N SER A 57 -15.14 -6.92 -40.62
CA SER A 57 -16.28 -6.66 -41.51
C SER A 57 -17.26 -5.66 -40.87
N THR A 58 -17.36 -4.48 -41.46
CA THR A 58 -18.52 -3.58 -41.34
C THR A 58 -19.57 -3.96 -42.38
N THR A 59 -20.87 -3.71 -42.13
CA THR A 59 -21.79 -2.70 -42.74
C THR A 59 -23.26 -3.04 -42.31
N PRO A 60 -24.38 -2.38 -42.70
CA PRO A 60 -25.34 -1.88 -41.69
C PRO A 60 -26.81 -2.33 -41.87
N SER A 61 -27.68 -1.99 -40.91
CA SER A 61 -29.10 -1.67 -41.21
C SER A 61 -29.85 -0.95 -40.08
N ALA A 62 -30.53 0.13 -40.50
CA ALA A 62 -31.86 0.63 -40.13
C ALA A 62 -32.47 0.26 -38.75
N SER A 63 -32.82 1.20 -37.87
CA SER A 63 -33.77 2.33 -38.02
C SER A 63 -35.24 1.92 -38.19
N ALA A 64 -35.98 1.85 -37.06
CA ALA A 64 -37.43 2.06 -37.02
C ALA A 64 -37.95 2.35 -35.59
N SER A 65 -38.48 3.55 -35.40
CA SER A 65 -39.53 3.95 -34.45
C SER A 65 -40.23 5.15 -35.11
N PRO A 66 -41.50 5.49 -34.80
CA PRO A 66 -42.30 5.08 -33.64
C PRO A 66 -43.71 4.55 -34.00
N THR A 67 -44.51 4.19 -32.99
CA THR A 67 -45.97 4.28 -33.10
C THR A 67 -46.58 4.77 -31.78
N SER A 68 -47.20 5.95 -31.83
CA SER A 68 -48.01 6.50 -30.75
C SER A 68 -49.40 5.87 -30.72
N ARG A 69 -49.95 5.63 -29.53
CA ARG A 69 -51.40 5.45 -29.35
C ARG A 69 -51.85 6.27 -28.14
N ALA A 70 -52.91 7.05 -28.32
CA ALA A 70 -53.36 8.04 -27.37
C ALA A 70 -54.67 7.65 -26.67
N THR A 71 -54.84 8.17 -25.44
CA THR A 71 -56.13 8.44 -24.76
C THR A 71 -57.00 7.22 -24.34
N PRO A 72 -57.90 7.36 -23.33
CA PRO A 72 -58.47 8.59 -22.80
C PRO A 72 -58.22 8.95 -21.32
N SER A 73 -58.47 10.24 -21.09
CA SER A 73 -58.59 10.99 -19.85
C SER A 73 -59.33 10.28 -18.71
N ALA A 74 -58.80 10.42 -17.49
CA ALA A 74 -59.55 10.23 -16.25
C ALA A 74 -59.37 11.47 -15.37
N SER A 75 -60.45 12.21 -15.14
CA SER A 75 -60.45 13.44 -14.34
C SER A 75 -60.27 13.12 -12.86
N VAL A 76 -59.16 13.57 -12.26
CA VAL A 76 -58.93 13.47 -10.80
C VAL A 76 -59.02 14.86 -10.18
N THR A 77 -59.96 15.02 -9.26
CA THR A 77 -60.20 16.26 -8.50
C THR A 77 -59.02 16.58 -7.58
N PRO A 78 -58.45 17.80 -7.61
CA PRO A 78 -57.36 18.16 -6.71
C PRO A 78 -57.87 18.54 -5.32
N THR A 79 -57.50 17.75 -4.30
CA THR A 79 -57.62 18.10 -2.89
C THR A 79 -56.70 19.29 -2.55
N PRO A 80 -57.08 20.24 -1.67
CA PRO A 80 -56.23 21.38 -1.32
C PRO A 80 -54.93 20.93 -0.64
N ALA A 81 -53.79 21.28 -1.22
CA ALA A 81 -52.49 21.00 -0.62
C ALA A 81 -52.25 21.89 0.62
N THR A 82 -52.02 21.26 1.77
CA THR A 82 -51.49 21.95 2.95
C THR A 82 -50.13 22.57 2.61
N ARG A 83 -50.01 23.88 2.85
CA ARG A 83 -48.76 24.64 2.64
C ARG A 83 -47.71 24.17 3.65
N HIS A 84 -46.96 23.14 3.30
CA HIS A 84 -45.69 22.85 3.95
C HIS A 84 -44.74 23.99 3.64
N THR A 85 -44.42 24.79 4.66
CA THR A 85 -43.35 25.79 4.59
C THR A 85 -42.02 25.06 4.46
N SER A 86 -41.59 24.85 3.21
CA SER A 86 -40.22 24.43 2.90
C SER A 86 -39.27 25.51 3.37
N ALA A 87 -38.77 25.37 4.60
CA ALA A 87 -37.62 26.13 5.06
C ALA A 87 -36.48 25.84 4.08
N ALA A 88 -36.02 26.87 3.38
CA ALA A 88 -34.90 26.76 2.47
C ALA A 88 -33.65 26.44 3.29
N GLY A 89 -33.36 25.15 3.45
CA GLY A 89 -32.15 24.67 4.10
C GLY A 89 -30.95 25.06 3.25
N THR A 90 -30.30 26.17 3.61
CA THR A 90 -29.05 26.61 2.99
C THR A 90 -28.02 25.51 3.16
N SER A 91 -27.81 24.73 2.10
CA SER A 91 -26.84 23.63 2.05
C SER A 91 -25.42 24.21 2.03
N SER A 92 -24.95 24.67 3.19
CA SER A 92 -23.53 24.89 3.44
C SER A 92 -22.80 23.56 3.24
N SER A 93 -21.99 23.48 2.18
CA SER A 93 -21.04 22.38 1.97
C SER A 93 -20.17 22.24 3.22
N ALA A 94 -20.43 21.21 4.02
CA ALA A 94 -19.78 21.03 5.32
C ALA A 94 -18.25 20.96 5.15
N THR A 95 -17.57 22.03 5.59
CA THR A 95 -16.11 22.20 5.48
C THR A 95 -15.33 21.24 6.41
N SER A 96 -16.04 20.66 7.39
CA SER A 96 -15.54 19.67 8.36
C SER A 96 -16.60 18.59 8.63
N LEU A 97 -16.14 17.43 9.08
CA LEU A 97 -16.94 16.37 9.69
C LEU A 97 -16.73 16.39 11.21
N ALA A 98 -17.61 15.75 11.98
CA ALA A 98 -17.39 15.58 13.42
C ALA A 98 -16.12 14.73 13.67
N PRO A 99 -15.25 15.10 14.63
CA PRO A 99 -14.11 14.27 15.03
C PRO A 99 -14.56 12.86 15.41
N VAL A 100 -13.75 11.86 15.06
CA VAL A 100 -14.05 10.46 15.41
C VAL A 100 -13.95 10.29 16.93
N ALA A 101 -15.01 9.76 17.54
CA ALA A 101 -15.03 9.41 18.96
C ALA A 101 -14.01 8.30 19.27
N SER A 102 -13.57 8.19 20.52
CA SER A 102 -12.65 7.11 20.89
C SER A 102 -13.36 5.76 20.73
N ALA A 103 -12.71 4.82 20.04
CA ALA A 103 -13.25 3.48 19.84
C ALA A 103 -12.99 2.56 21.04
N GLY A 104 -12.12 2.95 21.99
CA GLY A 104 -11.71 2.16 23.15
C GLY A 104 -10.20 1.91 23.17
N ALA A 105 -9.67 1.24 22.15
CA ALA A 105 -8.24 1.26 21.84
C ALA A 105 -7.92 2.42 20.89
N GLU A 106 -6.70 2.95 20.96
CA GLU A 106 -6.22 4.08 20.16
C GLU A 106 -4.80 3.80 19.64
N PRO A 107 -4.43 4.30 18.45
CA PRO A 107 -3.05 4.29 17.99
C PRO A 107 -2.20 5.29 18.80
N THR A 108 -0.87 5.20 18.65
CA THR A 108 0.09 6.07 19.33
C THR A 108 -0.11 7.57 19.03
N VAL A 109 -0.75 7.91 17.90
CA VAL A 109 -1.05 9.30 17.52
C VAL A 109 -2.53 9.43 17.12
N ARG A 110 -3.38 9.85 18.08
CA ARG A 110 -4.83 9.98 17.85
C ARG A 110 -5.21 11.02 16.79
N PHE A 111 -4.61 12.21 16.86
CA PHE A 111 -4.82 13.32 15.93
C PHE A 111 -3.47 13.93 15.49
N PRO A 112 -2.86 13.42 14.40
CA PRO A 112 -1.58 13.94 13.91
C PRO A 112 -1.72 15.34 13.30
N LYS A 113 -0.63 16.12 13.35
CA LYS A 113 -0.53 17.41 12.66
C LYS A 113 -0.29 17.17 11.17
N ASN A 114 -1.38 16.95 10.43
CA ASN A 114 -1.35 16.84 8.97
C ASN A 114 -1.21 18.22 8.28
N ASP A 115 -0.75 18.22 7.03
CA ASP A 115 -0.82 19.40 6.16
C ASP A 115 -2.29 19.78 5.90
N PRO A 116 -2.62 21.07 5.72
CA PRO A 116 -3.96 21.48 5.31
C PRO A 116 -4.27 21.04 3.87
N ALA A 117 -5.53 20.70 3.59
CA ALA A 117 -6.00 20.43 2.23
C ALA A 117 -5.83 21.66 1.32
N VAL A 118 -5.58 21.41 0.03
CA VAL A 118 -5.43 22.47 -1.00
C VAL A 118 -6.52 22.32 -2.06
N GLY A 119 -7.07 23.45 -2.52
CA GLY A 119 -8.12 23.48 -3.54
C GLY A 119 -9.41 22.73 -3.17
N SER A 120 -10.20 22.38 -4.19
CA SER A 120 -11.45 21.63 -4.09
C SER A 120 -11.23 20.11 -4.19
N GLY A 121 -12.19 19.34 -3.64
CA GLY A 121 -12.21 17.88 -3.75
C GLY A 121 -10.97 17.18 -3.19
N ALA A 122 -10.70 16.00 -3.73
CA ALA A 122 -9.51 15.19 -3.45
C ALA A 122 -8.21 15.86 -3.93
N ASN A 123 -8.26 16.74 -4.94
CA ASN A 123 -7.09 17.43 -5.51
C ASN A 123 -5.87 16.51 -5.70
N ALA A 124 -6.07 15.36 -6.33
CA ALA A 124 -5.02 14.38 -6.53
C ALA A 124 -3.98 14.87 -7.54
N THR A 125 -2.70 14.70 -7.22
CA THR A 125 -1.58 15.08 -8.09
C THR A 125 -0.52 13.99 -8.10
N ILE A 126 -0.04 13.61 -9.28
CA ILE A 126 1.03 12.63 -9.46
C ILE A 126 2.27 13.36 -9.98
N GLY A 127 3.42 13.19 -9.31
CA GLY A 127 4.69 13.78 -9.73
C GLY A 127 5.88 12.84 -9.61
N ARG A 128 7.06 13.29 -10.04
CA ARG A 128 8.33 12.66 -9.63
C ARG A 128 8.50 12.84 -8.12
N VAL A 129 9.21 11.92 -7.46
CA VAL A 129 9.58 12.10 -6.04
C VAL A 129 10.46 13.36 -5.90
N PRO A 130 10.05 14.40 -5.13
CA PRO A 130 10.84 15.63 -4.96
C PRO A 130 12.17 15.38 -4.24
N ASP A 131 13.17 16.25 -4.40
CA ASP A 131 14.51 16.05 -3.81
C ASP A 131 14.49 15.98 -2.29
N GLY A 132 13.71 16.84 -1.62
CA GLY A 132 13.55 16.80 -0.17
C GLY A 132 12.94 15.48 0.34
N VAL A 133 11.92 14.98 -0.35
CA VAL A 133 11.28 13.68 -0.02
C VAL A 133 12.27 12.54 -0.27
N TRP A 134 12.96 12.54 -1.42
CA TRP A 134 13.96 11.52 -1.73
C TRP A 134 15.12 11.51 -0.72
N LYS A 135 15.63 12.68 -0.32
CA LYS A 135 16.68 12.82 0.69
C LYS A 135 16.25 12.24 2.06
N ALA A 136 14.97 12.39 2.42
CA ALA A 136 14.42 11.78 3.65
C ALA A 136 14.22 10.26 3.52
N MET A 137 13.96 9.74 2.32
CA MET A 137 13.82 8.29 2.07
C MET A 137 15.15 7.53 2.05
N VAL A 138 16.20 8.14 1.48
CA VAL A 138 17.51 7.50 1.29
C VAL A 138 18.16 7.16 2.64
N GLY A 139 18.59 5.91 2.76
CA GLY A 139 19.12 5.34 4.00
C GLY A 139 18.03 4.77 4.92
N TYR A 140 16.74 4.97 4.62
CA TYR A 140 15.61 4.50 5.41
C TYR A 140 14.70 3.61 4.56
N SER A 141 13.60 4.15 4.02
CA SER A 141 12.68 3.43 3.15
C SER A 141 13.27 3.07 1.79
N TRP A 142 14.38 3.70 1.38
CA TRP A 142 15.19 3.30 0.23
C TRP A 142 16.66 3.16 0.60
N THR A 143 17.29 2.06 0.20
CA THR A 143 18.74 1.80 0.34
C THR A 143 19.31 1.25 -0.97
N SER A 144 20.64 1.16 -1.06
CA SER A 144 21.26 0.33 -2.11
C SER A 144 20.77 -1.12 -1.99
N GLY A 145 20.57 -1.80 -3.12
CA GLY A 145 19.99 -3.15 -3.16
C GLY A 145 18.45 -3.22 -3.21
N CYS A 146 17.74 -2.09 -3.14
CA CYS A 146 16.29 -2.06 -3.35
C CYS A 146 15.91 -2.35 -4.81
N PRO A 147 14.80 -3.08 -5.07
CA PRO A 147 14.46 -3.56 -6.41
C PRO A 147 13.94 -2.47 -7.37
N VAL A 148 13.71 -1.25 -6.88
CA VAL A 148 13.32 -0.09 -7.70
C VAL A 148 14.11 1.17 -7.32
N GLY A 149 14.42 2.00 -8.31
CA GLY A 149 15.07 3.31 -8.14
C GLY A 149 14.09 4.48 -8.18
N ARG A 150 14.56 5.68 -7.80
CA ARG A 150 13.77 6.93 -7.78
C ARG A 150 12.99 7.20 -9.07
N SER A 151 13.58 6.89 -10.23
CA SER A 151 12.97 7.11 -11.56
C SER A 151 11.72 6.25 -11.80
N GLN A 152 11.61 5.09 -11.15
CA GLN A 152 10.44 4.20 -11.20
C GLN A 152 9.35 4.60 -10.19
N LEU A 153 9.66 5.48 -9.23
CA LEU A 153 8.72 5.91 -8.19
C LEU A 153 8.02 7.23 -8.54
N ARG A 154 6.80 7.41 -8.03
CA ARG A 154 5.97 8.60 -8.15
C ARG A 154 5.47 9.02 -6.79
N TYR A 155 5.40 10.33 -6.58
CA TYR A 155 4.83 10.96 -5.40
C TYR A 155 3.39 11.31 -5.72
N VAL A 156 2.45 10.58 -5.10
CA VAL A 156 1.02 10.82 -5.22
C VAL A 156 0.60 11.62 -4.00
N ARG A 157 0.05 12.82 -4.21
CA ARG A 157 -0.52 13.66 -3.15
C ARG A 157 -2.02 13.76 -3.33
N VAL A 158 -2.76 13.77 -2.22
CA VAL A 158 -4.22 13.82 -2.22
C VAL A 158 -4.72 14.48 -0.93
N ASN A 159 -5.87 15.13 -1.00
CA ASN A 159 -6.61 15.57 0.18
C ASN A 159 -7.39 14.37 0.76
N PHE A 160 -7.51 14.30 2.07
CA PHE A 160 -8.28 13.28 2.78
C PHE A 160 -9.08 13.89 3.94
N TRP A 161 -10.05 13.14 4.47
CA TRP A 161 -10.80 13.55 5.66
C TRP A 161 -10.14 12.99 6.91
N GLY A 162 -9.44 13.85 7.65
CA GLY A 162 -8.73 13.51 8.88
C GLY A 162 -9.65 12.98 9.98
N PHE A 163 -9.19 12.05 10.83
CA PHE A 163 -9.96 11.59 12.00
C PHE A 163 -10.40 12.74 12.93
N ASP A 164 -9.70 13.87 12.90
CA ASP A 164 -10.04 15.11 13.61
C ASP A 164 -11.21 15.90 12.98
N GLY A 165 -11.79 15.42 11.87
CA GLY A 165 -12.86 16.09 11.14
C GLY A 165 -12.43 16.98 9.98
N LYS A 166 -11.15 17.33 9.85
CA LYS A 166 -10.71 18.34 8.90
C LYS A 166 -10.34 17.76 7.54
N ARG A 167 -10.39 18.59 6.49
CA ARG A 167 -9.74 18.27 5.22
C ARG A 167 -8.23 18.48 5.38
N SER A 168 -7.47 17.40 5.30
CA SER A 168 -6.02 17.38 5.34
C SER A 168 -5.44 17.06 3.97
N ARG A 169 -4.14 17.28 3.76
CA ARG A 169 -3.38 16.77 2.61
C ARG A 169 -2.33 15.79 3.08
N GLY A 170 -2.13 14.74 2.29
CA GLY A 170 -1.12 13.73 2.53
C GLY A 170 -0.55 13.20 1.23
N SER A 171 0.29 12.19 1.33
CA SER A 171 0.97 11.61 0.19
C SER A 171 1.53 10.23 0.42
N VAL A 172 1.51 9.42 -0.62
CA VAL A 172 2.20 8.14 -0.71
C VAL A 172 3.25 8.17 -1.83
N VAL A 173 4.31 7.38 -1.68
CA VAL A 173 5.25 7.10 -2.77
C VAL A 173 4.95 5.70 -3.31
N VAL A 174 4.72 5.57 -4.60
CA VAL A 174 4.32 4.32 -5.27
C VAL A 174 5.09 4.14 -6.56
N ASN A 175 5.06 2.93 -7.13
CA ASN A 175 5.59 2.67 -8.47
C ASN A 175 4.78 3.46 -9.52
N ALA A 176 5.45 3.92 -10.56
CA ALA A 176 4.82 4.57 -11.71
C ALA A 176 3.71 3.70 -12.35
N SER A 177 3.85 2.37 -12.29
CA SER A 177 2.86 1.42 -12.82
C SER A 177 1.50 1.45 -12.10
N ILE A 178 1.45 1.84 -10.82
CA ILE A 178 0.20 1.92 -10.04
C ILE A 178 -0.18 3.36 -9.65
N ALA A 179 0.62 4.36 -10.01
CA ALA A 179 0.42 5.73 -9.55
C ALA A 179 -0.96 6.33 -9.92
N GLY A 180 -1.49 6.00 -11.10
CA GLY A 180 -2.85 6.38 -11.52
C GLY A 180 -3.93 5.71 -10.67
N ALA A 181 -3.81 4.39 -10.46
CA ALA A 181 -4.74 3.61 -9.65
C ALA A 181 -4.74 4.08 -8.18
N ALA A 182 -3.57 4.36 -7.61
CA ALA A 182 -3.42 4.92 -6.27
C ALA A 182 -4.11 6.29 -6.13
N ALA A 183 -3.89 7.20 -7.10
CA ALA A 183 -4.53 8.51 -7.10
C ALA A 183 -6.06 8.42 -7.23
N ALA A 184 -6.56 7.52 -8.08
CA ALA A 184 -8.00 7.30 -8.26
C ALA A 184 -8.64 6.69 -7.02
N ALA A 185 -8.05 5.64 -6.43
CA ALA A 185 -8.57 4.98 -5.24
C ALA A 185 -8.63 5.92 -4.03
N LEU A 186 -7.54 6.66 -3.76
CA LEU A 186 -7.51 7.62 -2.66
C LEU A 186 -8.46 8.82 -2.88
N SER A 187 -8.73 9.19 -4.15
CA SER A 187 -9.77 10.18 -4.46
C SER A 187 -11.17 9.66 -4.17
N GLN A 188 -11.46 8.41 -4.53
CA GLN A 188 -12.73 7.76 -4.20
C GLN A 188 -12.92 7.62 -2.69
N LEU A 189 -11.86 7.33 -1.91
CA LEU A 189 -11.93 7.38 -0.44
C LEU A 189 -12.30 8.78 0.08
N TYR A 190 -11.73 9.84 -0.48
CA TYR A 190 -12.09 11.22 -0.13
C TYR A 190 -13.57 11.52 -0.43
N ASP A 191 -14.07 11.11 -1.59
CA ASP A 191 -15.46 11.35 -2.00
C ASP A 191 -16.45 10.55 -1.15
N LEU A 192 -16.09 9.32 -0.77
CA LEU A 192 -16.79 8.48 0.22
C LEU A 192 -16.73 9.02 1.66
N ARG A 193 -15.99 10.12 1.90
CA ARG A 193 -15.70 10.67 3.24
C ARG A 193 -15.07 9.65 4.19
N PHE A 194 -14.36 8.66 3.64
CA PHE A 194 -13.60 7.68 4.40
C PHE A 194 -12.56 8.41 5.24
N ARG A 195 -12.44 8.05 6.52
CA ARG A 195 -11.51 8.72 7.42
C ARG A 195 -10.12 8.14 7.23
N ILE A 196 -9.12 9.00 7.09
CA ILE A 196 -7.69 8.62 7.09
C ILE A 196 -7.03 9.41 8.20
N ARG A 197 -6.20 8.79 9.03
CA ARG A 197 -5.63 9.51 10.18
C ARG A 197 -4.44 10.37 9.79
N GLN A 198 -3.48 9.75 9.12
CA GLN A 198 -2.39 10.41 8.41
C GLN A 198 -2.03 9.60 7.16
N MET A 199 -1.39 10.27 6.22
CA MET A 199 -0.88 9.68 4.99
C MET A 199 0.47 10.30 4.69
N ARG A 200 1.53 9.67 5.20
CA ARG A 200 2.90 10.18 5.15
C ARG A 200 3.80 9.14 4.47
N PRO A 201 4.75 9.56 3.62
CA PRO A 201 5.74 8.64 3.07
C PRO A 201 6.53 7.95 4.18
N MET A 202 6.97 6.74 3.90
CA MET A 202 7.99 6.08 4.71
C MET A 202 9.31 6.78 4.44
N ASP A 203 9.92 7.35 5.47
CA ASP A 203 11.10 8.22 5.43
C ASP A 203 11.86 8.21 6.77
N SER A 204 12.89 9.05 6.89
CA SER A 204 13.74 9.20 8.07
C SER A 204 13.00 9.48 9.38
N SER A 205 11.80 10.08 9.35
CA SER A 205 11.04 10.43 10.56
C SER A 205 10.44 9.23 11.28
N TRP A 206 10.33 8.08 10.61
CA TRP A 206 9.94 6.81 11.25
C TRP A 206 11.13 6.07 11.85
N GLY A 207 12.37 6.45 11.53
CA GLY A 207 13.57 5.68 11.87
C GLY A 207 13.74 4.43 10.99
N ARG A 208 14.75 3.61 11.30
CA ARG A 208 15.10 2.39 10.55
C ARG A 208 14.23 1.21 11.00
N ASN A 209 13.91 0.30 10.09
CA ASN A 209 13.24 -0.95 10.44
C ASN A 209 14.13 -1.80 11.37
N PRO A 210 13.66 -2.21 12.57
CA PRO A 210 14.46 -3.03 13.48
C PRO A 210 14.70 -4.47 12.99
N LYS A 211 13.96 -4.94 11.98
CA LYS A 211 14.02 -6.33 11.48
C LYS A 211 14.59 -6.50 10.06
N GLY A 212 15.08 -5.42 9.43
CA GLY A 212 15.58 -5.51 8.05
C GLY A 212 15.83 -4.14 7.40
N PRO A 213 15.92 -4.09 6.05
CA PRO A 213 15.92 -2.82 5.33
C PRO A 213 14.56 -2.12 5.45
N GLY A 214 14.53 -0.83 5.08
CA GLY A 214 13.33 -0.01 5.12
C GLY A 214 13.27 0.96 6.31
N ALA A 215 12.28 1.83 6.28
CA ALA A 215 11.89 2.64 7.43
C ALA A 215 11.03 1.80 8.39
N ASN A 216 10.90 2.25 9.65
CA ASN A 216 10.25 1.46 10.70
C ASN A 216 8.73 1.30 10.48
N ASP A 217 8.39 0.20 9.83
CA ASP A 217 7.02 -0.26 9.56
C ASP A 217 6.19 -0.37 10.84
N TYR A 218 6.77 -0.93 11.89
CA TYR A 218 6.10 -1.12 13.18
C TYR A 218 5.70 0.20 13.86
N ALA A 219 6.53 1.24 13.69
CA ALA A 219 6.18 2.58 14.18
C ALA A 219 5.12 3.27 13.32
N ALA A 220 5.11 3.03 12.01
CA ALA A 220 4.09 3.55 11.09
C ALA A 220 2.72 2.91 11.37
N MET A 221 2.67 1.58 11.53
CA MET A 221 1.44 0.86 11.89
C MET A 221 0.89 1.33 13.24
N ALA A 222 1.73 1.40 14.27
CA ALA A 222 1.31 1.85 15.60
C ALA A 222 0.79 3.30 15.62
N ALA A 223 1.25 4.13 14.69
CA ALA A 223 0.77 5.50 14.49
C ALA A 223 -0.39 5.62 13.50
N ASP A 224 -0.91 4.52 12.94
CA ASP A 224 -2.01 4.48 11.98
C ASP A 224 -1.73 5.29 10.70
N ASN A 225 -0.61 4.99 10.03
CA ASN A 225 -0.16 5.73 8.85
C ASN A 225 -0.50 5.03 7.53
N THR A 226 -1.40 5.64 6.74
CA THR A 226 -1.57 5.23 5.34
C THR A 226 -0.27 5.42 4.57
N SER A 227 0.32 4.33 4.08
CA SER A 227 1.67 4.28 3.52
C SER A 227 1.73 3.40 2.27
N ALA A 228 2.90 3.35 1.62
CA ALA A 228 3.09 2.57 0.40
C ALA A 228 4.54 2.11 0.28
N PHE A 229 5.34 2.70 -0.62
CA PHE A 229 6.73 2.27 -0.83
C PHE A 229 7.55 2.26 0.48
N ASN A 230 8.00 1.08 0.85
CA ASN A 230 8.97 0.83 1.90
C ASN A 230 9.82 -0.37 1.47
N CYS A 231 11.13 -0.19 1.27
CA CYS A 231 12.05 -1.25 0.87
C CYS A 231 12.37 -2.20 2.02
N ARG A 232 11.37 -2.98 2.42
CA ARG A 232 11.43 -3.96 3.50
C ARG A 232 11.15 -5.38 3.00
N TYR A 233 11.52 -6.35 3.82
CA TYR A 233 11.04 -7.72 3.66
C TYR A 233 9.56 -7.84 4.02
N VAL A 234 8.96 -9.00 3.73
CA VAL A 234 7.61 -9.36 4.18
C VAL A 234 7.56 -9.29 5.70
N GLY A 235 6.58 -8.54 6.23
CA GLY A 235 6.44 -8.31 7.68
C GLY A 235 6.10 -9.61 8.40
N GLY A 236 6.70 -9.85 9.57
CA GLY A 236 6.52 -11.12 10.30
C GLY A 236 7.25 -12.32 9.67
N GLN A 237 7.81 -12.19 8.47
CA GLN A 237 8.58 -13.21 7.77
C GLN A 237 10.00 -12.74 7.40
N GLU A 238 10.53 -11.71 8.08
CA GLU A 238 11.77 -11.03 7.65
C GLU A 238 13.00 -11.94 7.58
N ALA A 239 13.01 -13.04 8.35
CA ALA A 239 14.06 -14.07 8.29
C ALA A 239 14.22 -14.73 6.91
N SER A 240 13.14 -14.78 6.11
CA SER A 240 13.15 -15.28 4.72
C SER A 240 13.90 -14.37 3.75
N LYS A 241 14.08 -13.09 4.11
CA LYS A 241 14.64 -12.02 3.25
C LYS A 241 13.91 -11.83 1.91
N VAL A 242 12.67 -12.30 1.79
CA VAL A 242 11.81 -12.03 0.63
C VAL A 242 11.31 -10.59 0.69
N TYR A 243 11.50 -9.83 -0.39
CA TYR A 243 11.02 -8.46 -0.49
C TYR A 243 9.48 -8.39 -0.53
N SER A 244 8.91 -7.49 0.28
CA SER A 244 7.49 -7.17 0.26
C SER A 244 7.09 -6.46 -1.05
N LYS A 245 5.81 -6.53 -1.43
CA LYS A 245 5.23 -5.69 -2.51
C LYS A 245 5.48 -4.19 -2.30
N HIS A 246 5.60 -3.76 -1.05
CA HIS A 246 6.01 -2.40 -0.67
C HIS A 246 7.40 -2.04 -1.18
N ALA A 247 8.34 -2.98 -1.27
CA ALA A 247 9.69 -2.75 -1.77
C ALA A 247 9.73 -2.52 -3.29
N TYR A 248 8.72 -2.99 -4.02
CA TYR A 248 8.53 -2.69 -5.45
C TYR A 248 7.68 -1.43 -5.66
N GLY A 249 7.09 -0.89 -4.59
CA GLY A 249 6.16 0.24 -4.62
C GLY A 249 4.79 -0.10 -5.22
N THR A 250 4.43 -1.39 -5.35
CA THR A 250 3.16 -1.82 -5.96
C THR A 250 2.08 -2.17 -4.93
N ALA A 251 2.28 -1.77 -3.67
CA ALA A 251 1.29 -1.92 -2.59
C ALA A 251 1.07 -0.61 -1.81
N ILE A 252 -0.09 -0.55 -1.14
CA ILE A 252 -0.54 0.54 -0.28
C ILE A 252 -1.20 -0.09 0.96
N ASP A 253 -0.78 0.34 2.15
CA ASP A 253 -1.43 0.01 3.42
C ASP A 253 -2.23 1.25 3.87
N VAL A 254 -3.47 1.08 4.37
CA VAL A 254 -4.38 2.20 4.72
C VAL A 254 -4.99 2.00 6.10
N ASN A 255 -4.72 2.96 7.00
CA ASN A 255 -5.14 2.97 8.41
C ASN A 255 -4.85 1.62 9.10
N ASP A 256 -3.56 1.31 9.19
CA ASP A 256 -2.98 0.10 9.74
C ASP A 256 -3.56 -0.30 11.11
N PHE A 257 -3.95 0.66 11.95
CA PHE A 257 -4.57 0.39 13.25
C PHE A 257 -6.03 -0.06 13.10
N GLU A 258 -6.84 0.66 12.31
CA GLU A 258 -8.22 0.28 12.01
C GLU A 258 -8.34 -1.00 11.16
N ASN A 259 -7.30 -1.37 10.43
CA ASN A 259 -7.28 -2.47 9.47
C ASN A 259 -6.06 -3.40 9.70
N PRO A 260 -6.03 -4.15 10.81
CA PRO A 260 -4.82 -4.85 11.24
C PRO A 260 -4.36 -5.96 10.29
N TYR A 261 -3.05 -6.20 10.29
CA TYR A 261 -2.39 -7.34 9.65
C TYR A 261 -2.29 -8.53 10.62
N VAL A 262 -2.57 -9.75 10.14
CA VAL A 262 -2.33 -10.99 10.88
C VAL A 262 -1.22 -11.79 10.19
N ALA A 263 -0.09 -11.97 10.87
CA ALA A 263 1.03 -12.75 10.36
C ALA A 263 0.80 -14.26 10.48
N ASP A 264 1.53 -15.07 9.70
CA ASP A 264 1.44 -16.54 9.63
C ASP A 264 1.58 -17.23 11.00
N ASN A 265 2.32 -16.62 11.94
CA ASN A 265 2.49 -17.12 13.30
C ASN A 265 1.38 -16.68 14.27
N GLY A 266 0.30 -16.06 13.78
CA GLY A 266 -0.82 -15.55 14.57
C GLY A 266 -0.58 -14.20 15.26
N THR A 267 0.59 -13.56 15.07
CA THR A 267 0.83 -12.21 15.60
C THR A 267 -0.03 -11.20 14.87
N VAL A 268 -0.73 -10.34 15.61
CA VAL A 268 -1.58 -9.27 15.05
C VAL A 268 -0.87 -7.94 15.20
N TYR A 269 -0.88 -7.14 14.13
CA TYR A 269 -0.19 -5.87 14.02
C TYR A 269 -1.16 -4.75 13.57
N PRO A 270 -1.06 -3.52 14.12
CA PRO A 270 -0.31 -3.15 15.32
C PRO A 270 -1.00 -3.62 16.61
N ASP A 271 -2.32 -3.81 16.59
CA ASP A 271 -3.14 -4.19 17.73
C ASP A 271 -4.34 -5.06 17.30
N ARG A 272 -4.82 -5.92 18.20
CA ARG A 272 -5.88 -6.89 17.92
C ARG A 272 -7.32 -6.36 18.10
N TYR A 273 -7.50 -5.16 18.66
CA TYR A 273 -8.80 -4.58 18.99
C TYR A 273 -9.76 -4.58 17.80
N TRP A 274 -9.25 -4.20 16.64
CA TRP A 274 -10.02 -4.05 15.43
C TRP A 274 -10.34 -5.38 14.72
N LEU A 275 -9.59 -6.46 14.99
CA LEU A 275 -9.72 -7.76 14.31
C LEU A 275 -11.15 -8.35 14.39
N SER A 276 -11.80 -8.26 15.55
CA SER A 276 -13.20 -8.71 15.73
C SER A 276 -14.26 -7.65 15.42
N ARG A 277 -13.84 -6.42 15.07
CA ARG A 277 -14.71 -5.24 14.90
C ARG A 277 -14.76 -4.79 13.44
N ARG A 278 -15.13 -5.71 12.55
CA ARG A 278 -15.19 -5.48 11.08
C ARG A 278 -16.51 -4.87 10.57
N GLY A 279 -17.35 -4.35 11.47
CA GLY A 279 -18.55 -3.59 11.06
C GLY A 279 -18.18 -2.28 10.35
N PRO A 280 -19.11 -1.65 9.60
CA PRO A 280 -18.87 -0.34 9.02
C PRO A 280 -18.54 0.70 10.10
N ALA A 281 -17.32 1.23 10.06
CA ALA A 281 -16.82 2.21 11.03
C ALA A 281 -15.88 3.22 10.35
N PRO A 282 -15.64 4.40 10.95
CA PRO A 282 -14.67 5.37 10.46
C PRO A 282 -13.29 4.74 10.21
N GLY A 283 -12.79 4.81 8.97
CA GLY A 283 -11.46 4.32 8.59
C GLY A 283 -11.33 2.80 8.45
N VAL A 284 -12.42 2.03 8.58
CA VAL A 284 -12.44 0.56 8.53
C VAL A 284 -12.88 0.02 7.16
N PHE A 285 -12.10 -0.90 6.60
CA PHE A 285 -12.53 -1.80 5.54
C PHE A 285 -13.33 -2.97 6.11
N SER A 286 -14.65 -2.89 6.02
CA SER A 286 -15.56 -3.85 6.64
C SER A 286 -15.74 -5.16 5.86
N SER A 287 -15.67 -5.11 4.53
CA SER A 287 -15.78 -6.29 3.65
C SER A 287 -15.30 -5.99 2.24
N SER A 288 -15.10 -7.04 1.43
CA SER A 288 -14.80 -6.94 -0.01
C SER A 288 -15.92 -6.27 -0.81
N GLY A 289 -17.16 -6.35 -0.33
CA GLY A 289 -18.33 -5.64 -0.86
C GLY A 289 -18.48 -4.20 -0.34
N SER A 290 -17.58 -3.70 0.50
CA SER A 290 -17.63 -2.31 0.96
C SER A 290 -17.21 -1.33 -0.16
N ALA A 291 -17.78 -0.12 -0.15
CA ALA A 291 -17.41 0.91 -1.12
C ALA A 291 -15.94 1.33 -0.99
N ALA A 292 -15.40 1.33 0.23
CA ALA A 292 -14.01 1.68 0.51
C ALA A 292 -13.01 0.63 -0.03
N VAL A 293 -13.30 -0.67 0.06
CA VAL A 293 -12.48 -1.70 -0.61
C VAL A 293 -12.61 -1.61 -2.14
N ARG A 294 -13.84 -1.38 -2.65
CA ARG A 294 -14.05 -1.17 -4.10
C ARG A 294 -13.33 0.05 -4.66
N ALA A 295 -12.99 1.04 -3.84
CA ALA A 295 -12.18 2.18 -4.27
C ALA A 295 -10.82 1.75 -4.84
N PHE A 296 -10.22 0.68 -4.30
CA PHE A 296 -8.97 0.10 -4.80
C PHE A 296 -9.20 -1.04 -5.80
N THR A 297 -10.15 -1.94 -5.53
CA THR A 297 -10.33 -3.14 -6.39
C THR A 297 -10.91 -2.80 -7.76
N SER A 298 -11.70 -1.73 -7.88
CA SER A 298 -12.11 -1.18 -9.19
C SER A 298 -10.94 -0.65 -10.04
N GLN A 299 -9.81 -0.34 -9.41
CA GLN A 299 -8.58 0.11 -10.08
C GLN A 299 -7.61 -1.04 -10.36
N GLY A 300 -8.03 -2.29 -10.13
CA GLY A 300 -7.25 -3.49 -10.38
C GLY A 300 -6.18 -3.80 -9.33
N LEU A 301 -6.30 -3.25 -8.12
CA LEU A 301 -5.55 -3.75 -6.95
C LEU A 301 -6.32 -4.91 -6.30
N ARG A 302 -5.60 -5.85 -5.69
CA ARG A 302 -6.16 -6.92 -4.86
C ARG A 302 -6.20 -6.46 -3.41
N TRP A 303 -7.10 -6.98 -2.59
CA TRP A 303 -7.21 -6.65 -1.17
C TRP A 303 -6.73 -7.83 -0.30
N GLY A 304 -5.82 -7.56 0.63
CA GLY A 304 -5.24 -8.55 1.54
C GLY A 304 -6.21 -9.12 2.58
N GLY A 305 -7.34 -8.44 2.83
CA GLY A 305 -8.40 -8.93 3.71
C GLY A 305 -9.12 -10.20 3.23
N LEU A 306 -8.77 -10.72 2.04
CA LEU A 306 -9.22 -12.00 1.50
C LEU A 306 -8.20 -13.14 1.67
N TRP A 307 -7.03 -12.88 2.25
CA TRP A 307 -5.99 -13.89 2.46
C TRP A 307 -6.21 -14.70 3.74
N GLY A 308 -5.53 -15.83 3.84
CA GLY A 308 -5.44 -16.65 5.05
C GLY A 308 -3.96 -16.82 5.44
N PRO A 309 -3.47 -16.16 6.51
CA PRO A 309 -4.16 -15.17 7.34
C PRO A 309 -4.43 -13.83 6.62
N PRO A 310 -5.37 -12.99 7.11
CA PRO A 310 -5.77 -11.75 6.44
C PRO A 310 -4.83 -10.57 6.71
N ASP A 311 -4.71 -9.70 5.71
CA ASP A 311 -4.01 -8.41 5.80
C ASP A 311 -4.98 -7.26 5.43
N TYR A 312 -5.72 -6.73 6.40
CA TYR A 312 -6.87 -5.86 6.13
C TYR A 312 -6.49 -4.47 5.60
N GLN A 313 -5.32 -3.95 5.97
CA GLN A 313 -4.77 -2.67 5.50
C GLN A 313 -4.38 -2.70 4.03
N HIS A 314 -4.04 -3.89 3.51
CA HIS A 314 -3.16 -4.03 2.36
C HIS A 314 -3.89 -4.11 1.01
N PHE A 315 -3.38 -3.37 0.03
CA PHE A 315 -3.79 -3.44 -1.36
C PHE A 315 -2.60 -3.53 -2.31
N ASP A 316 -2.59 -4.48 -3.25
CA ASP A 316 -1.41 -4.76 -4.09
C ASP A 316 -1.70 -5.03 -5.57
N ARG A 317 -0.64 -5.02 -6.37
CA ARG A 317 -0.57 -5.52 -7.74
C ARG A 317 0.78 -6.19 -8.00
#